data_AF-A0A1I4BZI6-F1
#
_entry.id   AF-A0A1I4BZI6-F1
#
_cell.length_a   1.000
_cell.length_b   1.000
_cell.length_c   1.000
_cell.angle_alpha   90.00
_cell.angle_beta   90.00
_cell.angle_gamma   90.00
#
_symmetry.space_group_name_H-M   'P 1'
#
loop_
_entity.id
_entity.type
_entity.pdbx_description
1 polymer ?
#
loop_
_entity_poly.entity_id
_entity_poly.type
_entity_poly.pdbx_seq_one_letter_code
_entity_poly.pdbx_strand_id
1 'polypeptide(L)'
;MTTINSPTDGAAEGGQQYDQREAMRATLIAQGYDPTVVDSMLATPPTPEEIYRVRQAVAEAITAMRRDPPRSEKTWAPYLQLLVDGMPDMCPCSCPACAAGTCPCPGGADGHDEACVMTDDELHTDCAARYLGIPDLPVNQVTRSVVADAAWWAGRRGLKRTVARNVKREAAGRNLLHSDGRGAREQFIQATRWMFTWMTDEEKVSGNPAKKVKLPTRQEAGARALTDVEFLEVYGVAVSTGNDPALDGLIQPEFRGDHLPGRSGVTQRLEPS
;
A
#
# COMPACT_ATOMS: atom_id res chain seq x y z
N MET A 1 -34.78 -16.64 -30.37
CA MET A 1 -33.59 -16.87 -31.21
C MET A 1 -33.16 -15.52 -31.73
N THR A 2 -32.14 -14.93 -31.11
CA THR A 2 -31.65 -13.59 -31.45
C THR A 2 -30.37 -13.76 -32.24
N THR A 3 -30.40 -13.40 -33.53
CA THR A 3 -29.27 -13.47 -34.44
C THR A 3 -28.26 -12.38 -34.05
N ILE A 4 -27.06 -12.78 -33.63
CA ILE A 4 -25.94 -11.89 -33.37
C ILE A 4 -25.28 -11.62 -34.74
N ASN A 5 -25.34 -10.38 -35.22
CA ASN A 5 -24.65 -9.97 -36.44
C ASN A 5 -23.15 -9.85 -36.15
N SER A 6 -22.34 -10.58 -36.92
CA SER A 6 -20.88 -10.49 -36.87
C SER A 6 -20.40 -9.16 -37.46
N PRO A 7 -19.45 -8.45 -36.83
CA PRO A 7 -18.90 -7.20 -37.35
C PRO A 7 -17.82 -7.49 -38.39
N THR A 8 -18.08 -7.19 -39.67
CA THR A 8 -17.10 -7.34 -40.77
C THR A 8 -16.65 -6.02 -41.39
N ASP A 9 -17.07 -4.86 -40.89
CA ASP A 9 -16.88 -3.57 -41.59
C ASP A 9 -15.65 -2.73 -41.16
N GLY A 10 -14.78 -3.24 -40.29
CA GLY A 10 -13.66 -2.45 -39.73
C GLY A 10 -12.49 -2.15 -40.70
N ALA A 11 -12.39 -2.84 -41.84
CA ALA A 11 -11.21 -2.72 -42.71
C ALA A 11 -11.22 -1.44 -43.58
N ALA A 12 -12.39 -0.87 -43.88
CA ALA A 12 -12.49 0.31 -44.75
C ALA A 12 -12.20 1.63 -44.01
N GLU A 13 -12.44 1.69 -42.70
CA GLU A 13 -12.27 2.93 -41.91
C GLU A 13 -10.81 3.27 -41.62
N GLY A 14 -9.91 2.27 -41.56
CA GLY A 14 -8.49 2.49 -41.26
C GLY A 14 -7.72 3.27 -42.33
N GLY A 15 -8.08 3.12 -43.61
CA GLY A 15 -7.43 3.82 -44.71
C GLY A 15 -7.66 5.34 -44.69
N GLN A 16 -8.88 5.77 -44.39
CA GLN A 16 -9.23 7.20 -44.35
C GLN A 16 -8.54 7.95 -43.21
N GLN A 17 -8.30 7.31 -42.06
CA GLN A 17 -7.56 7.92 -40.95
C GLN A 17 -6.07 8.09 -41.27
N TYR A 18 -5.46 7.16 -42.00
CA TYR A 18 -4.06 7.26 -42.41
C TYR A 18 -3.85 8.45 -43.35
N ASP A 19 -4.70 8.58 -44.39
CA ASP A 19 -4.61 9.66 -45.37
C ASP A 19 -4.79 11.05 -44.73
N GLN A 20 -5.73 11.19 -43.79
CA GLN A 20 -5.93 12.44 -43.05
C GLN A 20 -4.72 12.80 -42.18
N ARG A 21 -4.07 11.80 -41.56
CA ARG A 21 -2.87 11.99 -40.75
C ARG A 21 -1.69 12.48 -41.58
N GLU A 22 -1.48 11.87 -42.75
CA GLU A 22 -0.38 12.23 -43.65
C GLU A 22 -0.57 13.65 -44.22
N ALA A 23 -1.81 14.01 -44.56
CA ALA A 23 -2.14 15.38 -44.97
C ALA A 23 -1.91 16.40 -43.85
N MET A 24 -2.29 16.08 -42.60
CA MET A 24 -2.05 16.94 -41.44
C MET A 24 -0.55 17.09 -41.15
N ARG A 25 0.21 15.99 -41.26
CA ARG A 25 1.67 15.98 -41.15
C ARG A 25 2.33 16.91 -42.16
N ALA A 26 1.97 16.76 -43.44
CA ALA A 26 2.51 17.59 -44.52
C ALA A 26 2.19 19.07 -44.31
N THR A 27 0.97 19.38 -43.84
CA THR A 27 0.53 20.75 -43.54
C THR A 27 1.36 21.39 -42.42
N LEU A 28 1.59 20.69 -41.31
CA LEU A 28 2.39 21.20 -40.19
C LEU A 28 3.86 21.40 -40.59
N ILE A 29 4.45 20.48 -41.34
CA ILE A 29 5.83 20.65 -41.84
C ILE A 29 5.92 21.85 -42.79
N ALA A 30 4.94 22.05 -43.67
CA ALA A 30 4.91 23.20 -44.57
C ALA A 30 4.75 24.55 -43.83
N GLN A 31 4.15 24.54 -42.63
CA GLN A 31 4.07 25.69 -41.73
C GLN A 31 5.37 25.97 -40.96
N GLY A 32 6.41 25.15 -41.17
CA GLY A 32 7.73 25.33 -40.55
C GLY A 32 7.89 24.65 -39.19
N TYR A 33 6.96 23.77 -38.79
CA TYR A 33 7.15 22.94 -37.60
C TYR A 33 8.23 21.88 -37.85
N ASP A 34 9.03 21.61 -36.81
CA ASP A 34 10.06 20.58 -36.85
C ASP A 34 9.45 19.18 -37.11
N PRO A 35 9.94 18.42 -38.10
CA PRO A 35 9.37 17.11 -38.44
C PRO A 35 9.36 16.11 -37.28
N THR A 36 10.36 16.13 -36.38
CA THR A 36 10.41 15.20 -35.24
C THR A 36 9.35 15.53 -34.19
N VAL A 37 9.06 16.83 -34.01
CA VAL A 37 7.96 17.29 -33.15
C VAL A 37 6.62 16.89 -33.77
N VAL A 38 6.43 17.12 -35.07
CA VAL A 38 5.21 16.73 -35.78
C VAL A 38 4.99 15.21 -35.72
N ASP A 39 6.03 14.41 -35.93
CA ASP A 39 5.95 12.96 -35.84
C ASP A 39 5.60 12.48 -34.43
N SER A 40 6.11 13.15 -33.39
CA SER A 40 5.72 12.87 -32.00
C SER A 40 4.26 13.24 -31.70
N MET A 41 3.78 14.36 -32.25
CA MET A 41 2.38 14.82 -32.10
C MET A 41 1.40 13.93 -32.86
N LEU A 42 1.84 13.40 -34.00
CA LEU A 42 1.06 12.54 -34.87
C LEU A 42 1.41 11.06 -34.70
N ALA A 43 2.16 10.66 -33.67
CA ALA A 43 2.39 9.26 -33.38
C ALA A 43 1.07 8.56 -33.11
N THR A 44 0.81 7.42 -33.76
CA THR A 44 -0.40 6.63 -33.52
C THR A 44 -0.52 6.37 -32.03
N PRO A 45 -1.61 6.79 -31.37
CA PRO A 45 -1.77 6.48 -29.96
C PRO A 45 -1.68 4.96 -29.82
N PRO A 46 -0.97 4.46 -28.80
CA PRO A 46 -0.83 3.03 -28.60
C PRO A 46 -2.23 2.41 -28.60
N THR A 47 -2.38 1.31 -29.31
CA THR A 47 -3.62 0.55 -29.29
C THR A 47 -3.94 0.14 -27.85
N PRO A 48 -5.22 -0.03 -27.47
CA PRO A 48 -5.58 -0.42 -26.10
C PRO A 48 -4.86 -1.67 -25.57
N GLU A 49 -4.39 -2.54 -26.47
CA GLU A 49 -3.62 -3.77 -26.20
C GLU A 49 -2.14 -3.51 -25.88
N GLU A 50 -1.56 -2.41 -26.39
CA GLU A 50 -0.17 -2.01 -26.12
C GLU A 50 -0.02 -1.24 -24.79
N ILE A 51 -1.15 -0.85 -24.18
CA ILE A 51 -1.14 -0.15 -22.90
C ILE A 51 -0.86 -1.14 -21.77
N TYR A 52 0.33 -1.06 -21.18
CA TYR A 52 0.66 -1.80 -19.96
C TYR A 52 -0.13 -1.23 -18.76
N ARG A 53 -1.13 -1.99 -18.30
CA ARG A 53 -2.10 -1.56 -17.27
C ARG A 53 -1.72 -2.05 -15.87
N VAL A 54 -2.20 -1.35 -14.85
CA VAL A 54 -1.96 -1.70 -13.44
C VAL A 54 -2.36 -3.14 -13.11
N ARG A 55 -3.51 -3.63 -13.61
CA ARG A 55 -3.93 -5.03 -13.41
C ARG A 55 -2.88 -6.02 -13.91
N GLN A 56 -2.36 -5.80 -15.11
CA GLN A 56 -1.32 -6.64 -15.70
C GLN A 56 -0.02 -6.55 -14.89
N ALA A 57 0.41 -5.34 -14.56
CA ALA A 57 1.60 -5.11 -13.75
C ALA A 57 1.54 -5.79 -12.38
N VAL A 58 0.41 -5.74 -11.68
CA VAL A 58 0.22 -6.39 -10.39
C VAL A 58 0.29 -7.91 -10.53
N ALA A 59 -0.34 -8.49 -11.55
CA ALA A 59 -0.32 -9.94 -11.78
C ALA A 59 1.11 -10.45 -12.06
N GLU A 60 1.85 -9.75 -12.91
CA GLU A 60 3.24 -10.09 -13.23
C GLU A 60 4.16 -9.88 -12.03
N ALA A 61 3.99 -8.79 -11.27
CA ALA A 61 4.78 -8.51 -10.08
C ALA A 61 4.55 -9.54 -8.97
N ILE A 62 3.32 -10.01 -8.75
CA ILE A 62 3.04 -11.10 -7.80
C ILE A 62 3.72 -12.39 -8.26
N THR A 63 3.70 -12.67 -9.57
CA THR A 63 4.39 -13.82 -10.15
C THR A 63 5.90 -13.75 -9.93
N ALA A 64 6.52 -12.59 -10.18
CA ALA A 64 7.93 -12.34 -9.87
C ALA A 64 8.23 -12.46 -8.37
N MET A 65 7.31 -11.99 -7.50
CA MET A 65 7.49 -12.05 -6.05
C MET A 65 7.54 -13.49 -5.52
N ARG A 66 6.79 -14.41 -6.13
CA ARG A 66 6.83 -15.84 -5.79
C ARG A 66 8.17 -16.49 -6.13
N ARG A 67 8.87 -15.98 -7.15
CA ARG A 67 10.17 -16.47 -7.59
C ARG A 67 11.31 -15.95 -6.71
N ASP A 68 11.33 -14.64 -6.45
CA ASP A 68 12.51 -13.97 -5.91
C ASP A 68 12.46 -13.84 -4.35
N PRO A 69 11.45 -13.17 -3.76
CA PRO A 69 11.19 -13.19 -2.31
C PRO A 69 9.87 -13.90 -1.92
N PRO A 70 9.80 -15.24 -1.92
CA PRO A 70 8.54 -15.98 -1.66
C PRO A 70 7.92 -15.70 -0.29
N ARG A 71 8.72 -15.30 0.72
CA ARG A 71 8.21 -14.90 2.04
C ARG A 71 7.44 -13.58 2.01
N SER A 72 7.80 -12.67 1.11
CA SER A 72 7.16 -11.35 0.97
C SER A 72 5.82 -11.45 0.26
N GLU A 73 5.58 -12.47 -0.58
CA GLU A 73 4.33 -12.66 -1.32
C GLU A 73 3.11 -12.64 -0.40
N LYS A 74 3.12 -13.42 0.67
CA LYS A 74 2.03 -13.46 1.67
C LYS A 74 1.76 -12.10 2.32
N THR A 75 2.77 -11.25 2.42
CA THR A 75 2.67 -9.94 3.06
C THR A 75 2.23 -8.87 2.08
N TRP A 76 2.79 -8.85 0.87
CA TRP A 76 2.67 -7.74 -0.07
C TRP A 76 1.64 -7.96 -1.18
N ALA A 77 1.40 -9.20 -1.62
CA ALA A 77 0.40 -9.47 -2.65
C ALA A 77 -0.99 -8.94 -2.28
N PRO A 78 -1.49 -9.07 -1.03
CA PRO A 78 -2.79 -8.49 -0.66
C PRO A 78 -2.86 -6.96 -0.78
N TYR A 79 -1.72 -6.27 -0.63
CA TYR A 79 -1.66 -4.80 -0.78
C TYR A 79 -1.53 -4.39 -2.25
N LEU A 80 -0.81 -5.13 -3.08
CA LEU A 80 -0.79 -4.89 -4.52
C LEU A 80 -2.16 -5.16 -5.14
N GLN A 81 -2.83 -6.23 -4.72
CA GLN A 81 -4.18 -6.55 -5.17
C GLN A 81 -5.19 -5.45 -4.80
N LEU A 82 -5.01 -4.80 -3.64
CA LEU A 82 -5.83 -3.65 -3.25
C LEU A 82 -5.75 -2.50 -4.27
N LEU A 83 -4.62 -2.31 -4.95
CA LEU A 83 -4.50 -1.30 -6.01
C LEU A 83 -5.42 -1.60 -7.21
N VAL A 84 -5.68 -2.87 -7.49
CA VAL A 84 -6.53 -3.34 -8.60
C VAL A 84 -7.99 -3.40 -8.18
N ASP A 85 -8.29 -4.11 -7.09
CA ASP A 85 -9.66 -4.42 -6.68
C ASP A 85 -10.34 -3.26 -5.96
N GLY A 86 -9.54 -2.35 -5.41
CA GLY A 86 -10.04 -1.34 -4.50
C GLY A 86 -10.66 -1.95 -3.24
N MET A 87 -11.62 -1.21 -2.69
CA MET A 87 -12.46 -1.55 -1.54
C MET A 87 -13.85 -0.91 -1.72
N PRO A 88 -14.64 -1.36 -2.72
CA PRO A 88 -15.95 -0.76 -3.03
C PRO A 88 -16.98 -0.92 -1.90
N ASP A 89 -16.80 -1.92 -1.03
CA ASP A 89 -17.74 -2.24 0.06
C ASP A 89 -17.34 -1.62 1.41
N MET A 90 -16.32 -0.76 1.44
CA MET A 90 -15.73 -0.24 2.67
C MET A 90 -15.76 1.30 2.71
N CYS A 91 -16.47 1.87 3.68
CA CYS A 91 -16.32 3.30 4.02
C CYS A 91 -14.92 3.58 4.60
N PRO A 92 -14.47 4.83 4.62
CA PRO A 92 -13.28 5.17 5.37
C PRO A 92 -13.50 5.18 6.89
N CYS A 93 -14.73 5.36 7.37
CA CYS A 93 -15.10 5.50 8.78
C CYS A 93 -14.62 4.37 9.72
N SER A 94 -14.17 4.68 10.95
CA SER A 94 -13.62 3.71 11.90
C SER A 94 -14.60 3.27 12.99
N CYS A 95 -15.91 3.54 12.83
CA CYS A 95 -16.89 3.18 13.85
C CYS A 95 -17.09 1.65 13.97
N PRO A 96 -17.48 1.14 15.15
CA PRO A 96 -17.73 -0.29 15.38
C PRO A 96 -18.71 -0.92 14.39
N ALA A 97 -19.80 -0.22 14.05
CA ALA A 97 -20.82 -0.72 13.11
C ALA A 97 -20.22 -1.05 11.73
N CYS A 98 -19.43 -0.13 11.18
CA CYS A 98 -18.81 -0.30 9.87
C CYS A 98 -17.53 -1.13 9.90
N ALA A 99 -17.01 -1.49 11.08
CA ALA A 99 -15.87 -2.39 11.23
C ALA A 99 -16.31 -3.87 11.26
N ALA A 100 -17.53 -4.14 11.69
CA ALA A 100 -18.05 -5.50 11.87
C ALA A 100 -18.56 -6.18 10.58
N GLY A 101 -18.76 -5.44 9.47
CA GLY A 101 -19.28 -5.99 8.22
C GLY A 101 -19.29 -4.99 7.06
N THR A 102 -20.01 -5.35 5.99
CA THR A 102 -20.29 -4.47 4.84
C THR A 102 -20.90 -3.17 5.34
N CYS A 103 -20.40 -2.01 4.89
CA CYS A 103 -20.94 -0.73 5.37
C CYS A 103 -22.41 -0.58 4.94
N PRO A 104 -23.38 -0.47 5.87
CA PRO A 104 -24.75 -0.15 5.51
C PRO A 104 -24.94 1.35 5.22
N CYS A 105 -23.88 2.15 5.36
CA CYS A 105 -23.94 3.59 5.27
C CYS A 105 -24.28 4.06 3.83
N PRO A 106 -25.40 4.78 3.63
CA PRO A 106 -25.71 5.38 2.33
C PRO A 106 -24.73 6.51 1.97
N GLY A 107 -24.03 7.07 2.96
CA GLY A 107 -23.11 8.20 2.76
C GLY A 107 -23.78 9.55 3.04
N GLY A 108 -23.00 10.63 3.03
CA GLY A 108 -23.52 12.00 3.20
C GLY A 108 -24.32 12.22 4.49
N ALA A 109 -25.35 13.07 4.43
CA ALA A 109 -26.20 13.42 5.56
C ALA A 109 -27.07 12.25 6.08
N ASP A 110 -27.27 11.21 5.26
CA ASP A 110 -28.01 9.99 5.63
C ASP A 110 -27.08 8.94 6.28
N GLY A 111 -25.78 9.22 6.38
CA GLY A 111 -24.84 8.43 7.14
C GLY A 111 -25.10 8.52 8.65
N HIS A 112 -24.39 7.73 9.44
CA HIS A 112 -24.43 7.85 10.90
C HIS A 112 -23.57 9.06 11.34
N ASP A 113 -23.87 10.26 10.86
CA ASP A 113 -23.01 11.45 10.99
C ASP A 113 -22.60 11.72 12.46
N GLU A 114 -23.50 11.44 13.40
CA GLU A 114 -23.24 11.53 14.85
C GLU A 114 -22.29 10.44 15.40
N ALA A 115 -22.19 9.28 14.74
CA ALA A 115 -21.41 8.12 15.19
C ALA A 115 -20.17 7.84 14.33
N CYS A 116 -20.12 8.38 13.12
CA CYS A 116 -19.04 8.24 12.15
C CYS A 116 -18.07 9.42 12.30
N VAL A 117 -17.40 9.51 13.44
CA VAL A 117 -16.33 10.49 13.61
C VAL A 117 -15.13 10.09 12.74
N MET A 118 -14.95 10.83 11.65
CA MET A 118 -13.70 10.88 10.90
C MET A 118 -12.75 11.78 11.69
N THR A 119 -11.55 11.30 12.01
CA THR A 119 -10.55 12.13 12.68
C THR A 119 -10.09 13.24 11.72
N ASP A 120 -10.03 14.49 12.20
CA ASP A 120 -9.99 15.76 11.45
C ASP A 120 -8.87 15.98 10.40
N ASP A 121 -7.99 15.00 10.14
CA ASP A 121 -6.78 15.16 9.33
C ASP A 121 -6.86 14.50 7.93
N GLU A 122 -8.04 14.07 7.47
CA GLU A 122 -8.12 13.05 6.42
C GLU A 122 -8.56 13.55 5.03
N LEU A 123 -7.89 13.02 3.99
CA LEU A 123 -8.11 13.25 2.55
C LEU A 123 -9.57 13.12 2.09
N HIS A 124 -10.41 12.43 2.86
CA HIS A 124 -11.79 12.10 2.55
C HIS A 124 -12.66 12.55 3.71
N THR A 125 -13.59 13.47 3.44
CA THR A 125 -14.54 14.01 4.42
C THR A 125 -15.88 13.27 4.44
N ASP A 126 -16.13 12.42 3.45
CA ASP A 126 -17.41 11.71 3.30
C ASP A 126 -17.24 10.21 3.56
N CYS A 127 -18.10 9.67 4.42
CA CYS A 127 -18.17 8.23 4.66
C CYS A 127 -18.70 7.44 3.45
N ALA A 128 -19.28 8.11 2.44
CA ALA A 128 -19.67 7.55 1.15
C ALA A 128 -18.47 7.28 0.23
N ALA A 129 -17.31 7.90 0.48
CA ALA A 129 -16.14 7.69 -0.34
C ALA A 129 -15.82 6.19 -0.42
N ARG A 130 -15.42 5.73 -1.61
CA ARG A 130 -14.98 4.36 -1.86
C ARG A 130 -13.72 4.42 -2.70
N TYR A 131 -12.80 3.52 -2.41
CA TYR A 131 -11.66 3.29 -3.29
C TYR A 131 -12.07 2.24 -4.31
N LEU A 132 -12.16 2.59 -5.59
CA LEU A 132 -12.58 1.65 -6.64
C LEU A 132 -11.42 0.86 -7.25
N GLY A 133 -10.19 1.10 -6.77
CA GLY A 133 -8.99 0.61 -7.43
C GLY A 133 -8.72 1.37 -8.72
N ILE A 134 -7.66 0.97 -9.41
CA ILE A 134 -7.21 1.58 -10.68
C ILE A 134 -6.80 0.50 -11.69
N PRO A 135 -7.59 -0.57 -11.89
CA PRO A 135 -7.16 -1.77 -12.62
C PRO A 135 -6.73 -1.45 -14.06
N ASP A 136 -7.43 -0.51 -14.69
CA ASP A 136 -7.27 -0.20 -16.11
C ASP A 136 -6.43 1.05 -16.37
N LEU A 137 -5.93 1.71 -15.31
CA LEU A 137 -5.04 2.86 -15.43
C LEU A 137 -3.71 2.41 -16.07
N PRO A 138 -3.20 3.11 -17.09
CA PRO A 138 -1.86 2.87 -17.61
C PRO A 138 -0.82 3.05 -16.50
N VAL A 139 0.14 2.13 -16.38
CA VAL A 139 1.10 2.16 -15.26
C VAL A 139 1.94 3.44 -15.28
N ASN A 140 2.28 3.95 -16.47
CA ASN A 140 3.00 5.22 -16.64
C ASN A 140 2.20 6.47 -16.21
N GLN A 141 0.88 6.35 -16.01
CA GLN A 141 0.02 7.40 -15.49
C GLN A 141 -0.21 7.31 -13.98
N VAL A 142 0.33 6.28 -13.31
CA VAL A 142 0.26 6.18 -11.85
C VAL A 142 1.12 7.26 -11.22
N THR A 143 0.49 8.21 -10.53
CA THR A 143 1.17 9.33 -9.89
C THR A 143 1.43 9.06 -8.40
N ARG A 144 2.20 9.96 -7.78
CA ARG A 144 2.37 9.98 -6.31
C ARG A 144 1.03 10.07 -5.57
N SER A 145 0.09 10.88 -6.06
CA SER A 145 -1.19 11.08 -5.37
C SER A 145 -2.05 9.82 -5.41
N VAL A 146 -2.05 9.11 -6.55
CA VAL A 146 -2.73 7.81 -6.68
C VAL A 146 -2.21 6.79 -5.65
N VAL A 147 -0.88 6.67 -5.54
CA VAL A 147 -0.28 5.77 -4.53
C VAL A 147 -0.56 6.23 -3.10
N ALA A 148 -0.52 7.54 -2.84
CA ALA A 148 -0.81 8.08 -1.51
C ALA A 148 -2.27 7.86 -1.08
N ASP A 149 -3.23 8.00 -2.00
CA ASP A 149 -4.64 7.73 -1.75
C ASP A 149 -4.88 6.25 -1.44
N ALA A 150 -4.38 5.35 -2.29
CA ALA A 150 -4.47 3.90 -2.05
C ALA A 150 -3.79 3.47 -0.73
N ALA A 151 -2.66 4.09 -0.38
CA ALA A 151 -1.98 3.85 0.89
C ALA A 151 -2.78 4.30 2.11
N TRP A 152 -3.45 5.46 2.01
CA TRP A 152 -4.35 5.94 3.06
C TRP A 152 -5.50 4.95 3.27
N TRP A 153 -6.12 4.49 2.18
CA TRP A 153 -7.16 3.48 2.18
C TRP A 153 -6.71 2.15 2.81
N ALA A 154 -5.50 1.67 2.48
CA ALA A 154 -4.91 0.51 3.13
C ALA A 154 -4.76 0.69 4.65
N GLY A 155 -4.41 1.90 5.09
CA GLY A 155 -4.38 2.29 6.50
C GLY A 155 -5.76 2.16 7.17
N ARG A 156 -6.81 2.73 6.56
CA ARG A 156 -8.19 2.65 7.07
C ARG A 156 -8.69 1.20 7.18
N ARG A 157 -8.37 0.34 6.21
CA ARG A 157 -8.63 -1.11 6.28
C ARG A 157 -7.93 -1.76 7.48
N GLY A 158 -6.68 -1.38 7.75
CA GLY A 158 -5.92 -1.83 8.92
C GLY A 158 -6.57 -1.40 10.25
N LEU A 159 -6.99 -0.14 10.34
CA LEU A 159 -7.68 0.43 11.49
C LEU A 159 -9.01 -0.29 11.77
N LYS A 160 -9.88 -0.44 10.76
CA LYS A 160 -11.17 -1.15 10.87
C LYS A 160 -10.99 -2.58 11.38
N ARG A 161 -10.01 -3.32 10.86
CA ARG A 161 -9.69 -4.68 11.37
C ARG A 161 -9.33 -4.69 12.85
N THR A 162 -8.75 -3.61 13.37
CA THR A 162 -8.46 -3.46 14.81
C THR A 162 -9.71 -3.13 15.59
N VAL A 163 -10.53 -2.18 15.11
CA VAL A 163 -11.82 -1.84 15.74
C VAL A 163 -12.71 -3.09 15.88
N ALA A 164 -12.85 -3.87 14.82
CA ALA A 164 -13.61 -5.12 14.84
C ALA A 164 -13.09 -6.13 15.86
N ARG A 165 -11.75 -6.19 16.03
CA ARG A 165 -11.13 -7.03 17.07
C ARG A 165 -11.38 -6.47 18.47
N ASN A 166 -11.34 -5.14 18.63
CA ASN A 166 -11.59 -4.47 19.90
C ASN A 166 -13.02 -4.67 20.39
N VAL A 167 -14.03 -4.60 19.52
CA VAL A 167 -15.42 -4.94 19.86
C VAL A 167 -15.52 -6.35 20.48
N LYS A 168 -14.87 -7.34 19.86
CA LYS A 168 -14.85 -8.71 20.39
C LYS A 168 -14.08 -8.84 21.72
N ARG A 169 -13.02 -8.05 21.89
CA ARG A 169 -12.19 -8.04 23.11
C ARG A 169 -12.93 -7.40 24.27
N GLU A 170 -13.59 -6.27 24.02
CA GLU A 170 -14.44 -5.56 24.98
C GLU A 170 -15.57 -6.44 25.48
N ALA A 171 -16.29 -7.11 24.57
CA ALA A 171 -17.35 -8.07 24.94
C ALA A 171 -16.82 -9.25 25.78
N ALA A 172 -15.54 -9.57 25.68
CA ALA A 172 -14.87 -10.59 26.48
C ALA A 172 -14.17 -10.04 27.74
N GLY A 173 -14.36 -8.76 28.08
CA GLY A 173 -13.70 -8.10 29.22
C GLY A 173 -12.18 -7.98 29.09
N ARG A 174 -11.64 -7.98 27.87
CA ARG A 174 -10.19 -7.90 27.58
C ARG A 174 -9.77 -6.49 27.21
N ASN A 175 -8.56 -6.11 27.59
CA ASN A 175 -7.95 -4.83 27.23
C ASN A 175 -7.96 -4.60 25.70
N LEU A 176 -8.29 -3.39 25.27
CA LEU A 176 -8.33 -3.02 23.86
C LEU A 176 -6.92 -2.99 23.26
N LEU A 177 -6.82 -3.25 21.95
CA LEU A 177 -5.59 -3.08 21.19
C LEU A 177 -5.46 -1.63 20.73
N HIS A 178 -4.29 -1.04 20.90
CA HIS A 178 -3.93 0.21 20.25
C HIS A 178 -3.43 -0.06 18.82
N SER A 179 -4.10 0.53 17.82
CA SER A 179 -3.66 0.50 16.42
C SER A 179 -4.39 1.59 15.65
N ASP A 180 -3.66 2.28 14.79
CA ASP A 180 -4.12 3.39 13.94
C ASP A 180 -4.05 3.04 12.44
N GLY A 181 -3.75 1.78 12.11
CA GLY A 181 -3.61 1.35 10.71
C GLY A 181 -2.29 1.76 10.04
N ARG A 182 -1.36 2.45 10.71
CA ARG A 182 -0.06 2.86 10.13
C ARG A 182 0.72 1.69 9.54
N GLY A 183 0.74 0.55 10.23
CA GLY A 183 1.43 -0.65 9.73
C GLY A 183 0.88 -1.14 8.38
N ALA A 184 -0.44 -1.08 8.17
CA ALA A 184 -1.03 -1.45 6.88
C ALA A 184 -0.69 -0.44 5.78
N ARG A 185 -0.71 0.85 6.10
CA ARG A 185 -0.27 1.92 5.20
C ARG A 185 1.20 1.79 4.81
N GLU A 186 2.06 1.50 5.78
CA GLU A 186 3.49 1.26 5.55
C GLU A 186 3.71 0.05 4.64
N GLN A 187 3.09 -1.10 4.93
CA GLN A 187 3.23 -2.30 4.11
C GLN A 187 2.73 -2.08 2.66
N PHE A 188 1.66 -1.31 2.48
CA PHE A 188 1.20 -0.92 1.14
C PHE A 188 2.25 -0.09 0.38
N ILE A 189 2.84 0.92 1.03
CA ILE A 189 3.87 1.76 0.41
C ILE A 189 5.11 0.93 0.06
N GLN A 190 5.52 -0.01 0.93
CA GLN A 190 6.66 -0.87 0.65
C GLN A 190 6.38 -1.84 -0.49
N ALA A 191 5.20 -2.46 -0.53
CA ALA A 191 4.78 -3.34 -1.62
C ALA A 191 4.79 -2.61 -2.98
N THR A 192 4.19 -1.41 -3.03
CA THR A 192 4.16 -0.59 -4.26
C THR A 192 5.56 -0.11 -4.66
N ARG A 193 6.41 0.30 -3.70
CA ARG A 193 7.82 0.64 -3.98
C ARG A 193 8.59 -0.53 -4.57
N TRP A 194 8.41 -1.74 -4.04
CA TRP A 194 9.03 -2.93 -4.60
C TRP A 194 8.53 -3.19 -6.03
N MET A 195 7.20 -3.21 -6.26
CA MET A 195 6.62 -3.45 -7.58
C MET A 195 7.15 -2.48 -8.64
N PHE A 196 7.15 -1.17 -8.35
CA PHE A 196 7.66 -0.17 -9.29
C PHE A 196 9.18 -0.20 -9.44
N THR A 197 9.93 -0.69 -8.46
CA THR A 197 11.38 -0.90 -8.63
C THR A 197 11.63 -2.07 -9.56
N TRP A 198 10.97 -3.20 -9.33
CA TRP A 198 11.01 -4.35 -10.23
C TRP A 198 10.58 -3.97 -11.66
N MET A 199 9.50 -3.21 -11.85
CA MET A 199 9.09 -2.77 -13.20
C MET A 199 10.10 -1.83 -13.87
N THR A 200 10.83 -1.01 -13.10
CA THR A 200 11.91 -0.18 -13.65
C THR A 200 13.09 -1.04 -14.05
N ASP A 201 13.45 -2.04 -13.25
CA ASP A 201 14.54 -2.98 -13.55
C ASP A 201 14.22 -3.83 -14.80
N GLU A 202 12.93 -4.10 -15.06
CA GLU A 202 12.43 -4.77 -16.26
C GLU A 202 12.12 -3.80 -17.43
N GLU A 203 12.52 -2.52 -17.32
CA GLU A 203 12.32 -1.47 -18.34
C GLU A 203 10.86 -1.21 -18.74
N LYS A 204 9.88 -1.65 -17.93
CA LYS A 204 8.44 -1.47 -18.19
C LYS A 204 7.94 -0.07 -17.85
N VAL A 205 8.66 0.63 -16.96
CA VAL A 205 8.36 2.00 -16.53
C VAL A 205 9.63 2.80 -16.32
N SER A 206 9.59 4.10 -16.62
CA SER A 206 10.75 4.99 -16.48
C SER A 206 11.04 5.41 -15.03
N GLY A 207 10.13 5.16 -14.07
CA GLY A 207 10.33 5.57 -12.70
C GLY A 207 9.31 5.04 -11.70
N ASN A 208 9.61 5.32 -10.42
CA ASN A 208 8.87 4.81 -9.29
C ASN A 208 8.13 5.94 -8.54
N PRO A 209 6.81 6.12 -8.75
CA PRO A 209 6.02 7.15 -8.09
C PRO A 209 5.91 6.92 -6.56
N ALA A 210 5.99 5.66 -6.11
CA ALA A 210 5.86 5.30 -4.69
C ALA A 210 7.07 5.72 -3.84
N LYS A 211 8.25 5.98 -4.45
CA LYS A 211 9.42 6.56 -3.74
C LYS A 211 9.11 7.96 -3.17
N LYS A 212 8.22 8.72 -3.80
CA LYS A 212 7.82 10.09 -3.38
C LYS A 212 6.73 10.11 -2.31
N VAL A 213 6.16 8.95 -1.96
CA VAL A 213 5.16 8.85 -0.89
C VAL A 213 5.90 8.73 0.45
N LYS A 214 5.59 9.65 1.37
CA LYS A 214 6.17 9.66 2.72
C LYS A 214 5.67 8.45 3.50
N LEU A 215 6.61 7.70 4.08
CA LEU A 215 6.26 6.62 5.02
C LEU A 215 5.66 7.22 6.30
N PRO A 216 4.65 6.58 6.91
CA PRO A 216 4.18 6.96 8.23
C PRO A 216 5.35 7.01 9.21
N THR A 217 5.37 8.00 10.11
CA THR A 217 6.37 8.04 11.17
C THR A 217 6.23 6.78 12.01
N ARG A 218 7.32 6.01 12.10
CA ARG A 218 7.38 4.83 12.96
C ARG A 218 7.08 5.30 14.38
N GLN A 219 6.14 4.63 15.05
CA GLN A 219 5.96 4.88 16.48
C GLN A 219 7.30 4.59 17.14
N GLU A 220 7.80 5.54 17.93
CA GLU A 220 8.91 5.24 18.82
C GLU A 220 8.48 4.02 19.62
N ALA A 221 9.23 2.93 19.45
CA ALA A 221 8.97 1.76 20.23
C ALA A 221 9.20 2.21 21.67
N GLY A 222 8.14 2.31 22.47
CA GLY A 222 8.22 2.51 23.92
C GLY A 222 8.88 1.31 24.62
N ALA A 223 9.56 0.45 23.86
CA ALA A 223 10.44 -0.58 24.34
C ALA A 223 11.58 0.12 25.09
N ARG A 224 11.41 0.23 26.39
CA ARG A 224 12.48 0.52 27.32
C ARG A 224 12.98 -0.79 27.92
N ALA A 225 14.22 -0.80 28.37
CA ALA A 225 14.67 -1.85 29.27
C ALA A 225 13.78 -1.88 30.52
N LEU A 226 13.46 -3.08 30.99
CA LEU A 226 12.89 -3.24 32.33
C LEU A 226 13.97 -2.84 33.34
N THR A 227 13.55 -2.16 34.41
CA THR A 227 14.42 -1.97 35.57
C THR A 227 14.63 -3.32 36.28
N ASP A 228 15.67 -3.44 37.10
CA ASP A 228 15.94 -4.68 37.86
C ASP A 228 14.72 -5.10 38.71
N VAL A 229 14.00 -4.13 39.27
CA VAL A 229 12.79 -4.37 40.07
C VAL A 229 11.67 -4.94 39.20
N GLU A 230 11.37 -4.30 38.07
CA GLU A 230 10.33 -4.77 37.15
C GLU A 230 10.69 -6.12 36.51
N PHE A 231 11.98 -6.36 36.24
CA PHE A 231 12.45 -7.65 35.77
C PHE A 231 12.19 -8.73 36.82
N LEU A 232 12.55 -8.51 38.09
CA LEU A 232 12.30 -9.46 39.16
C LEU A 232 10.80 -9.71 39.39
N GLU A 233 9.96 -8.69 39.26
CA GLU A 233 8.51 -8.82 39.31
C GLU A 233 7.98 -9.70 38.17
N VAL A 234 8.35 -9.40 36.93
CA VAL A 234 7.94 -10.18 35.74
C VAL A 234 8.47 -11.61 35.82
N TYR A 235 9.72 -11.79 36.26
CA TYR A 235 10.33 -13.09 36.46
C TYR A 235 9.59 -13.90 37.53
N GLY A 236 9.27 -13.29 38.68
CA GLY A 236 8.49 -13.93 39.74
C GLY A 236 7.11 -14.39 39.28
N VAL A 237 6.41 -13.55 38.49
CA VAL A 237 5.13 -13.93 37.89
C VAL A 237 5.31 -15.11 36.91
N ALA A 238 6.31 -15.05 36.03
CA ALA A 238 6.56 -16.13 35.07
C ALA A 238 6.86 -17.47 35.74
N VAL A 239 7.72 -17.49 36.77
CA VAL A 239 8.06 -18.69 37.54
C VAL A 239 6.86 -19.22 38.32
N SER A 240 6.03 -18.34 38.88
CA SER A 240 4.88 -18.75 39.71
C SER A 240 3.64 -19.20 38.92
N THR A 241 3.52 -18.81 37.65
CA THR A 241 2.35 -19.13 36.81
C THR A 241 2.63 -20.21 35.76
N GLY A 242 3.89 -20.61 35.64
CA GLY A 242 4.37 -21.68 34.78
C GLY A 242 3.93 -23.08 35.18
N ASN A 243 3.78 -23.98 34.20
CA ASN A 243 3.58 -25.42 34.46
C ASN A 243 4.91 -26.11 34.82
N ASP A 244 6.05 -25.50 34.47
CA ASP A 244 7.39 -25.96 34.85
C ASP A 244 8.20 -24.76 35.33
N PRO A 245 8.07 -24.37 36.61
CA PRO A 245 8.76 -23.22 37.18
C PRO A 245 10.29 -23.25 37.02
N ALA A 246 10.88 -24.45 36.93
CA ALA A 246 12.32 -24.62 36.75
C ALA A 246 12.73 -24.30 35.31
N LEU A 247 11.98 -24.78 34.32
CA LEU A 247 12.21 -24.44 32.92
C LEU A 247 11.86 -22.98 32.62
N ASP A 248 10.76 -22.47 33.17
CA ASP A 248 10.29 -21.10 32.97
C ASP A 248 11.26 -20.06 33.55
N GLY A 249 11.95 -20.40 34.65
CA GLY A 249 13.07 -19.60 35.18
C GLY A 249 14.33 -19.64 34.31
N LEU A 250 14.55 -20.71 33.54
CA LEU A 250 15.72 -20.89 32.67
C LEU A 250 15.55 -20.29 31.27
N ILE A 251 14.34 -19.95 30.83
CA ILE A 251 14.09 -19.37 29.49
C ILE A 251 14.40 -17.86 29.43
N GLN A 252 14.53 -17.17 30.57
CA GLN A 252 14.78 -15.71 30.62
C GLN A 252 16.23 -15.17 30.74
N PRO A 253 17.33 -15.96 30.84
CA PRO A 253 18.65 -15.42 31.19
C PRO A 253 19.33 -14.62 30.06
N GLU A 254 18.88 -14.73 28.80
CA GLU A 254 19.54 -14.06 27.67
C GLU A 254 19.26 -12.55 27.57
N PHE A 255 18.45 -12.00 28.48
CA PHE A 255 18.23 -10.55 28.61
C PHE A 255 19.22 -9.84 29.54
N ARG A 256 20.15 -10.55 30.19
CA ARG A 256 21.31 -9.90 30.83
C ARG A 256 22.28 -9.46 29.75
N GLY A 257 21.94 -8.35 29.07
CA GLY A 257 22.94 -7.56 28.38
C GLY A 257 23.99 -7.19 29.41
N ASP A 258 25.22 -7.68 29.21
CA ASP A 258 26.38 -7.41 30.06
C ASP A 258 26.69 -5.90 30.07
N HIS A 259 25.90 -5.13 30.81
CA HIS A 259 26.30 -3.83 31.31
C HIS A 259 27.08 -4.08 32.60
N LEU A 260 28.28 -4.64 32.43
CA LEU A 260 29.31 -4.58 33.45
C LEU A 260 29.79 -3.11 33.52
N PRO A 261 29.53 -2.38 34.62
CA PRO A 261 30.09 -1.06 34.82
C PRO A 261 31.60 -1.23 35.07
N GLY A 262 32.43 -1.17 34.02
CA GLY A 262 33.87 -1.34 34.24
C GLY A 262 34.83 -1.40 33.06
N ARG A 263 34.40 -1.35 31.79
CA ARG A 263 35.34 -1.26 30.66
C ARG A 263 35.54 0.18 30.19
N SER A 264 36.37 0.89 30.94
CA SER A 264 37.01 2.13 30.53
C SER A 264 37.96 1.84 29.36
N GLY A 265 37.42 1.84 28.14
CA GLY A 265 38.21 1.74 26.91
C GLY A 265 39.02 3.01 26.70
N VAL A 266 40.27 3.00 27.17
CA VAL A 266 41.29 4.01 26.84
C VAL A 266 41.46 4.02 25.32
N THR A 267 40.94 5.05 24.66
CA THR A 267 41.17 5.32 23.24
C THR A 267 42.51 6.04 23.14
N GLN A 268 43.60 5.31 22.90
CA GLN A 268 44.87 5.94 22.50
C GLN A 268 44.69 6.53 21.09
N ARG A 269 44.73 7.87 21.00
CA ARG A 269 44.98 8.58 19.74
C ARG A 269 46.45 8.38 19.38
N LEU A 270 46.70 7.74 18.23
CA LEU A 270 47.97 7.85 17.55
C LEU A 270 47.92 9.13 16.72
N GLU A 271 48.79 10.10 17.04
CA GLU A 271 49.05 11.25 16.19
C GLU A 271 50.00 10.86 15.04
N PRO A 272 49.78 11.36 13.82
CA PRO A 272 50.68 11.12 12.70
C PRO A 272 51.86 12.08 12.72
N SER A 273 53.06 11.54 12.45
CA SER A 273 54.30 12.28 12.20
C SER A 273 54.36 12.89 10.81
#